data_AF-A0A2N5CPK6-F1
#
_entry.id   AF-A0A2N5CPK6-F1
#
_cell.length_a   1.000
_cell.length_b   1.000
_cell.length_c   1.000
_cell.angle_alpha   90.00
_cell.angle_beta   90.00
_cell.angle_gamma   90.00
#
_symmetry.space_group_name_H-M   'P 1'
#
loop_
_entity.id
_entity.type
_entity.pdbx_description
1 polymer ?
#
loop_
_entity_poly.entity_id
_entity_poly.type
_entity_poly.pdbx_seq_one_letter_code
_entity_poly.pdbx_strand_id
1 'polypeptide(L)'
;MVDKQDKGDNAWMLTSTLLVLLMILPGLALFYGGLVRSKNMLSVMMQVSTVALISFVTWVLWGYSLAFTDGGSWDSFVGGLGRLFLKDVTTSTNAATFSTGVVIPELTFVAFQSTFAAITAALVVGSLVERMKFAAIVAFAFLWPLLSYYPMAHMVWWWPGPDAIALDPTAPVKAGLIWSFGALDFAGGTVVHINAGIAALVGAIILGKRQGYGKEPMPPHSLTLTLVGAGLLWVGWFGFNAGSNLESNSYASLAMVNTFVATAAAGLSWILVEWVTRKKPSALGLASGIVAGLVAITPAAGFSGPMGAVILGLVVSPICIVFCSTIKNALKYDDSLDAFGIHGIGGIVGAIGTGLVVNPAWGGAGVVDYTSCAKDGDISTCDTATYDLVTQVVAQLKGVGVTILWSAIASAIVFFVIKLVIGLRASPDSEEEGLDISEHGERAYHS
;
A
#
# COMPACT_ATOMS: atom_id res chain seq x y z
N MET A 1 16.99 -28.69 8.07
CA MET A 1 17.69 -27.73 7.19
C MET A 1 18.45 -26.76 8.09
N VAL A 2 19.58 -26.21 7.65
CA VAL A 2 20.26 -25.16 8.42
C VAL A 2 19.86 -23.83 7.81
N ASP A 3 19.17 -22.99 8.59
CA ASP A 3 18.81 -21.64 8.20
C ASP A 3 20.04 -20.89 7.69
N LYS A 4 19.94 -20.35 6.47
CA LYS A 4 20.99 -19.57 5.85
C LYS A 4 20.58 -18.11 5.78
N GLN A 5 21.27 -17.29 6.57
CA GLN A 5 21.27 -15.85 6.38
C GLN A 5 22.28 -15.46 5.29
N ASP A 6 21.84 -14.66 4.32
CA ASP A 6 22.72 -14.02 3.35
C ASP A 6 22.91 -12.52 3.70
N LYS A 7 24.15 -12.05 3.68
CA LYS A 7 24.46 -10.64 3.97
C LYS A 7 23.94 -9.69 2.88
N GLY A 8 23.89 -10.15 1.63
CA GLY A 8 23.32 -9.43 0.51
C GLY A 8 21.82 -9.20 0.68
N ASP A 9 21.08 -10.24 1.09
CA ASP A 9 19.64 -10.14 1.38
C ASP A 9 19.37 -9.15 2.49
N ASN A 10 20.11 -9.24 3.60
CA ASN A 10 19.93 -8.29 4.68
C ASN A 10 20.31 -6.85 4.26
N ALA A 11 21.38 -6.67 3.47
CA ALA A 11 21.78 -5.34 2.96
C ALA A 11 20.71 -4.75 2.02
N TRP A 12 20.12 -5.57 1.15
CA TRP A 12 19.02 -5.18 0.28
C TRP A 12 17.78 -4.79 1.08
N MET A 13 17.44 -5.54 2.13
CA MET A 13 16.28 -5.25 2.97
C MET A 13 16.45 -4.01 3.83
N LEU A 14 17.64 -3.75 4.38
CA LEU A 14 17.94 -2.49 5.08
C LEU A 14 17.83 -1.30 4.13
N THR A 15 18.35 -1.43 2.91
CA THR A 15 18.26 -0.39 1.87
C THR A 15 16.80 -0.16 1.46
N SER A 16 16.06 -1.23 1.20
CA SER A 16 14.64 -1.19 0.83
C SER A 16 13.80 -0.51 1.90
N THR A 17 14.07 -0.78 3.18
CA THR A 17 13.41 -0.11 4.30
C THR A 17 13.59 1.41 4.27
N LEU A 18 14.82 1.89 4.00
CA LEU A 18 15.09 3.33 3.89
C LEU A 18 14.43 3.95 2.65
N LEU A 19 14.37 3.22 1.54
CA LEU A 19 13.67 3.65 0.32
C LEU A 19 12.16 3.79 0.56
N VAL A 20 11.53 2.86 1.29
CA VAL A 20 10.10 2.99 1.63
C VAL A 20 9.88 4.13 2.63
N LEU A 21 10.77 4.33 3.60
CA LEU A 21 10.70 5.51 4.47
C LEU A 21 10.76 6.81 3.66
N LEU A 22 11.62 6.89 2.63
CA LEU A 22 11.72 8.03 1.71
C LEU A 22 10.40 8.32 0.98
N MET A 23 9.62 7.26 0.64
CA MET A 23 8.29 7.43 0.06
C MET A 23 7.35 8.18 0.98
N ILE A 24 7.46 8.00 2.30
CA ILE A 24 6.61 8.69 3.27
C ILE A 24 7.16 10.08 3.51
N LEU A 25 8.45 10.15 3.89
CA LEU A 25 9.15 11.33 4.35
C LEU A 25 10.43 11.56 3.52
N PRO A 26 10.45 12.52 2.58
CA PRO A 26 9.43 13.55 2.34
C PRO A 26 8.46 13.22 1.18
N GLY A 27 8.54 12.06 0.53
CA GLY A 27 7.83 11.79 -0.74
C GLY A 27 6.33 12.11 -0.73
N LEU A 28 5.56 11.42 0.09
CA LEU A 28 4.11 11.56 0.19
C LEU A 28 3.71 12.93 0.77
N ALA A 29 4.47 13.40 1.75
CA ALA A 29 4.26 14.72 2.36
C ALA A 29 4.37 15.85 1.32
N LEU A 30 5.35 15.78 0.41
CA LEU A 30 5.50 16.74 -0.69
C LEU A 30 4.47 16.51 -1.80
N PHE A 31 4.15 15.26 -2.11
CA PHE A 31 3.16 14.91 -3.12
C PHE A 31 1.79 15.50 -2.76
N TYR A 32 1.28 15.20 -1.57
CA TYR A 32 0.01 15.73 -1.08
C TYR A 32 0.08 17.21 -0.72
N GLY A 33 1.17 17.64 -0.08
CA GLY A 33 1.36 19.03 0.29
C GLY A 33 1.26 19.96 -0.92
N GLY A 34 1.92 19.62 -2.04
CA GLY A 34 1.87 20.39 -3.29
C GLY A 34 0.46 20.51 -3.92
N LEU A 35 -0.46 19.60 -3.57
CA LEU A 35 -1.82 19.54 -4.13
C LEU A 35 -2.87 20.32 -3.32
N VAL A 36 -2.55 20.72 -2.09
CA VAL A 36 -3.45 21.54 -1.28
C VAL A 36 -3.23 23.03 -1.53
N ARG A 37 -4.07 23.89 -0.93
CA ARG A 37 -3.82 25.33 -0.93
C ARG A 37 -2.67 25.65 0.02
N SER A 38 -1.95 26.75 -0.27
CA SER A 38 -0.73 27.14 0.46
C SER A 38 -0.91 27.27 1.98
N LYS A 39 -2.13 27.62 2.43
CA LYS A 39 -2.51 27.74 3.85
C LYS A 39 -2.65 26.40 4.61
N ASN A 40 -2.48 25.27 3.92
CA ASN A 40 -2.63 23.92 4.46
C ASN A 40 -1.41 23.02 4.20
N MET A 41 -0.34 23.55 3.57
CA MET A 41 0.84 22.77 3.20
C MET A 41 1.50 22.17 4.45
N LEU A 42 1.74 22.99 5.48
CA LEU A 42 2.42 22.57 6.69
C LEU A 42 1.57 21.55 7.45
N SER A 43 0.25 21.77 7.53
CA SER A 43 -0.66 20.83 8.18
C SER A 43 -0.64 19.46 7.52
N VAL A 44 -0.60 19.38 6.18
CA VAL A 44 -0.47 18.08 5.49
C VAL A 44 0.86 17.39 5.81
N MET A 45 1.97 18.14 5.82
CA MET A 45 3.27 17.58 6.22
C MET A 45 3.25 17.06 7.67
N MET A 46 2.64 17.81 8.59
CA MET A 46 2.49 17.43 9.99
C MET A 46 1.63 16.18 10.14
N GLN A 47 0.50 16.09 9.43
CA GLN A 47 -0.39 14.94 9.46
C GLN A 47 0.31 13.68 8.95
N VAL A 48 0.94 13.73 7.77
CA VAL A 48 1.66 12.58 7.19
C VAL A 48 2.81 12.12 8.11
N SER A 49 3.60 13.06 8.62
CA SER A 49 4.73 12.74 9.51
C SER A 49 4.28 12.15 10.84
N THR A 50 3.23 12.71 11.44
CA THR A 50 2.71 12.25 12.73
C THR A 50 2.09 10.86 12.61
N VAL A 51 1.33 10.59 11.54
CA VAL A 51 0.78 9.25 11.26
C VAL A 51 1.90 8.22 11.12
N ALA A 52 2.99 8.57 10.42
CA ALA A 52 4.14 7.68 10.27
C ALA A 52 4.82 7.38 11.61
N LEU A 53 5.09 8.40 12.43
CA LEU A 53 5.70 8.24 13.75
C LEU A 53 4.85 7.39 14.69
N ILE A 54 3.54 7.63 14.74
CA ILE A 54 2.59 6.81 15.52
C ILE A 54 2.61 5.37 15.01
N SER A 55 2.63 5.17 13.69
CA SER A 55 2.65 3.83 13.10
C SER A 55 3.92 3.07 13.48
N PHE A 56 5.10 3.69 13.47
CA PHE A 56 6.34 3.03 13.90
C PHE A 56 6.31 2.63 15.38
N VAL A 57 5.79 3.50 16.25
CA VAL A 57 5.66 3.19 17.68
C VAL A 57 4.64 2.06 17.90
N THR A 58 3.44 2.19 17.35
CA THR A 58 2.38 1.18 17.54
C THR A 58 2.73 -0.17 16.90
N TRP A 59 3.53 -0.18 15.83
CA TRP A 59 4.06 -1.39 15.22
C TRP A 59 4.89 -2.22 16.20
N VAL A 60 5.82 -1.60 16.91
CA VAL A 60 6.68 -2.32 17.87
C VAL A 60 5.92 -2.69 19.14
N LEU A 61 4.90 -1.92 19.53
CA LEU A 61 4.09 -2.23 20.71
C LEU A 61 3.18 -3.45 20.49
N TRP A 62 2.50 -3.53 19.35
CA TRP A 62 1.56 -4.61 19.06
C TRP A 62 1.38 -4.93 17.58
N GLY A 63 1.58 -3.97 16.67
CA GLY A 63 1.24 -4.14 15.25
C GLY A 63 1.96 -5.32 14.58
N TYR A 64 3.25 -5.49 14.85
CA TYR A 64 4.02 -6.61 14.31
C TYR A 64 3.45 -7.96 14.75
N SER A 65 3.11 -8.11 16.03
CA SER A 65 2.54 -9.34 16.58
C SER A 65 1.20 -9.67 15.93
N LEU A 66 0.32 -8.66 15.82
CA LEU A 66 -1.02 -8.84 15.25
C LEU A 66 -1.01 -9.11 13.74
N ALA A 67 0.08 -8.76 13.04
CA ALA A 67 0.22 -9.00 11.60
C ALA A 67 0.92 -10.33 11.29
N PHE A 68 2.01 -10.67 12.01
CA PHE A 68 2.95 -11.71 11.60
C PHE A 68 3.23 -12.77 12.68
N THR A 69 2.22 -13.16 13.46
CA THR A 69 2.32 -14.30 14.40
C THR A 69 1.09 -15.17 14.35
N ASP A 70 1.18 -16.41 14.84
CA ASP A 70 0.07 -17.37 14.89
C ASP A 70 -1.08 -16.83 15.76
N GLY A 71 -2.26 -16.67 15.15
CA GLY A 71 -3.49 -16.18 15.77
C GLY A 71 -4.28 -17.24 16.55
N GLY A 72 -3.82 -18.49 16.59
CA GLY A 72 -4.53 -19.60 17.21
C GLY A 72 -5.87 -19.85 16.52
N SER A 73 -6.98 -19.71 17.26
CA SER A 73 -8.32 -19.85 16.66
C SER A 73 -8.72 -18.70 15.73
N TRP A 74 -7.97 -17.59 15.75
CA TRP A 74 -8.23 -16.38 14.97
C TRP A 74 -7.25 -16.19 13.81
N ASP A 75 -6.41 -17.19 13.53
CA ASP A 75 -5.31 -17.16 12.54
C ASP A 75 -5.76 -16.83 11.11
N SER A 76 -7.04 -17.01 10.79
CA SER A 76 -7.57 -16.54 9.52
C SER A 76 -7.65 -15.01 9.42
N PHE A 77 -7.74 -14.27 10.52
CA PHE A 77 -8.07 -12.85 10.54
C PHE A 77 -7.02 -11.95 11.20
N VAL A 78 -6.39 -12.42 12.28
CA VAL A 78 -5.43 -11.61 13.04
C VAL A 78 -4.45 -12.50 13.78
N GLY A 79 -3.22 -12.03 13.90
CA GLY A 79 -2.16 -12.72 14.62
C GLY A 79 -2.32 -12.67 16.14
N GLY A 80 -1.49 -13.47 16.81
CA GLY A 80 -1.48 -13.57 18.26
C GLY A 80 -0.71 -12.46 18.96
N LEU A 81 -0.49 -12.67 20.26
CA LEU A 81 0.26 -11.74 21.13
C LEU A 81 1.71 -12.22 21.39
N GLY A 82 2.19 -13.21 20.63
CA GLY A 82 3.49 -13.85 20.85
C GLY A 82 4.69 -12.89 20.72
N ARG A 83 4.53 -11.81 19.96
CA ARG A 83 5.55 -10.77 19.73
C ARG A 83 5.12 -9.40 20.24
N LEU A 84 4.20 -9.33 21.21
CA LEU A 84 3.83 -8.07 21.86
C LEU A 84 5.09 -7.39 22.42
N PHE A 85 5.25 -6.09 22.19
CA PHE A 85 6.47 -5.32 22.54
C PHE A 85 7.77 -5.89 21.93
N LEU A 86 7.66 -6.59 20.79
CA LEU A 86 8.75 -7.35 20.17
C LEU A 86 9.37 -8.40 21.11
N LYS A 87 8.56 -8.99 22.00
CA LYS A 87 9.01 -10.04 22.91
C LYS A 87 9.73 -11.16 22.16
N ASP A 88 10.91 -11.51 22.66
CA ASP A 88 11.79 -12.55 22.13
C ASP A 88 12.27 -12.31 20.69
N VAL A 89 12.13 -11.10 20.14
CA VAL A 89 12.78 -10.68 18.88
C VAL A 89 14.15 -10.12 19.23
N THR A 90 15.21 -10.74 18.71
CA THR A 90 16.59 -10.36 19.03
C THR A 90 17.45 -10.33 17.77
N THR A 91 18.74 -10.00 17.91
CA THR A 91 19.70 -10.08 16.81
C THR A 91 19.97 -11.51 16.32
N SER A 92 19.49 -12.53 17.03
CA SER A 92 19.64 -13.94 16.66
C SER A 92 18.35 -14.57 16.12
N THR A 93 17.22 -13.85 16.10
CA THR A 93 15.96 -14.39 15.58
C THR A 93 15.79 -14.06 14.09
N ASN A 94 15.09 -14.97 13.40
CA ASN A 94 14.99 -14.99 11.95
C ASN A 94 13.53 -14.92 11.50
N ALA A 95 13.30 -14.36 10.32
CA ALA A 95 12.05 -14.44 9.58
C ALA A 95 12.31 -15.23 8.28
N ALA A 96 11.38 -16.11 7.94
CA ALA A 96 11.42 -16.87 6.68
C ALA A 96 11.22 -15.94 5.47
N THR A 97 11.86 -16.29 4.35
CA THR A 97 11.64 -15.64 3.05
C THR A 97 10.77 -16.53 2.16
N PHE A 98 11.03 -16.60 0.85
CA PHE A 98 10.25 -17.40 -0.11
C PHE A 98 10.99 -18.66 -0.57
N SER A 99 12.31 -18.72 -0.40
CA SER A 99 13.10 -19.92 -0.65
C SER A 99 13.23 -20.78 0.62
N THR A 100 13.26 -22.11 0.47
CA THR A 100 13.40 -23.00 1.62
C THR A 100 14.77 -22.83 2.29
N GLY A 101 14.81 -22.83 3.62
CA GLY A 101 16.02 -22.64 4.41
C GLY A 101 16.69 -21.27 4.25
N VAL A 102 16.07 -20.32 3.55
CA VAL A 102 16.55 -18.94 3.42
C VAL A 102 15.78 -18.04 4.40
N VAL A 103 16.54 -17.22 5.13
CA VAL A 103 16.01 -16.36 6.18
C VAL A 103 16.70 -15.00 6.19
N ILE A 104 16.00 -14.01 6.72
CA ILE A 104 16.57 -12.70 7.07
C ILE A 104 16.42 -12.44 8.58
N PRO A 105 17.23 -11.56 9.18
CA PRO A 105 17.03 -11.17 10.58
C PRO A 105 15.60 -10.67 10.81
N GLU A 106 14.94 -11.17 11.85
CA GLU A 106 13.54 -10.80 12.18
C GLU A 106 13.42 -9.29 12.43
N LEU A 107 14.44 -8.66 13.05
CA LEU A 107 14.49 -7.21 13.22
C LEU A 107 14.47 -6.43 11.90
N THR A 108 15.11 -6.95 10.85
CA THR A 108 15.08 -6.33 9.52
C THR A 108 13.70 -6.46 8.90
N PHE A 109 13.05 -7.62 9.03
CA PHE A 109 11.67 -7.82 8.58
C PHE A 109 10.68 -6.93 9.33
N VAL A 110 10.82 -6.80 10.66
CA VAL A 110 10.06 -5.88 11.52
C VAL A 110 10.19 -4.44 11.01
N ALA A 111 11.43 -3.98 10.75
CA ALA A 111 11.69 -2.63 10.28
C ALA A 111 11.08 -2.40 8.89
N PHE A 112 11.29 -3.31 7.95
CA PHE A 112 10.74 -3.23 6.60
C PHE A 112 9.21 -3.12 6.63
N GLN A 113 8.53 -4.06 7.28
CA GLN A 113 7.07 -4.08 7.33
C GLN A 113 6.46 -2.89 8.09
N SER A 114 7.18 -2.31 9.06
CA SER A 114 6.73 -1.10 9.76
C SER A 114 6.50 0.08 8.81
N THR A 115 7.29 0.16 7.72
CA THR A 115 7.16 1.22 6.71
C THR A 115 5.90 1.06 5.87
N PHE A 116 5.46 -0.17 5.61
CA PHE A 116 4.20 -0.44 4.91
C PHE A 116 3.01 -0.06 5.79
N ALA A 117 3.07 -0.34 7.09
CA ALA A 117 2.06 0.10 8.04
C ALA A 117 1.92 1.63 8.07
N ALA A 118 3.07 2.30 8.18
CA ALA A 118 3.15 3.75 8.22
C ALA A 118 2.62 4.41 6.94
N ILE A 119 3.07 3.97 5.76
CA ILE A 119 2.60 4.57 4.50
C ILE A 119 1.12 4.31 4.27
N THR A 120 0.60 3.13 4.61
CA THR A 120 -0.81 2.79 4.38
C THR A 120 -1.74 3.74 5.14
N ALA A 121 -1.48 3.96 6.43
CA ALA A 121 -2.27 4.90 7.21
C ALA A 121 -2.10 6.34 6.70
N ALA A 122 -0.89 6.73 6.27
CA ALA A 122 -0.61 8.07 5.77
C ALA A 122 -1.30 8.36 4.41
N LEU A 123 -1.49 7.36 3.56
CA LEU A 123 -2.22 7.51 2.28
C LEU A 123 -3.67 7.97 2.50
N VAL A 124 -4.31 7.53 3.59
CA VAL A 124 -5.70 7.91 3.90
C VAL A 124 -5.86 9.42 4.08
N VAL A 125 -4.82 10.11 4.57
CA VAL A 125 -4.80 11.56 4.77
C VAL A 125 -5.13 12.31 3.49
N GLY A 126 -4.76 11.80 2.31
CA GLY A 126 -4.98 12.45 1.03
C GLY A 126 -6.45 12.81 0.76
N SER A 127 -7.40 12.01 1.24
CA SER A 127 -8.83 12.33 1.09
C SER A 127 -9.39 13.21 2.21
N LEU A 128 -8.62 13.47 3.28
CA LEU A 128 -9.05 14.14 4.52
C LEU A 128 -8.52 15.58 4.68
N VAL A 129 -7.56 15.95 3.82
CA VAL A 129 -6.85 17.24 3.86
C VAL A 129 -7.76 18.47 3.90
N GLU A 130 -7.19 19.57 4.40
CA GLU A 130 -7.76 20.93 4.49
C GLU A 130 -8.98 21.11 5.39
N ARG A 131 -9.53 20.04 6.00
CA ARG A 131 -10.71 20.16 6.88
C ARG A 131 -10.75 19.22 8.08
N MET A 132 -9.82 18.28 8.19
CA MET A 132 -9.79 17.34 9.32
C MET A 132 -8.97 17.93 10.46
N LYS A 133 -9.48 17.85 11.69
CA LYS A 133 -8.75 18.26 12.90
C LYS A 133 -7.50 17.42 13.06
N PHE A 134 -6.40 18.01 13.51
CA PHE A 134 -5.17 17.28 13.75
C PHE A 134 -5.33 16.20 14.84
N ALA A 135 -6.05 16.50 15.92
CA ALA A 135 -6.37 15.53 16.96
C ALA A 135 -7.14 14.30 16.44
N ALA A 136 -7.99 14.49 15.43
CA ALA A 136 -8.73 13.39 14.79
C ALA A 136 -7.81 12.52 13.93
N ILE A 137 -6.81 13.11 13.26
CA ILE A 137 -5.76 12.37 12.53
C ILE A 137 -4.91 11.54 13.49
N VAL A 138 -4.52 12.11 14.64
CA VAL A 138 -3.79 11.38 15.69
C VAL A 138 -4.59 10.18 16.16
N ALA A 139 -5.86 10.35 16.52
CA ALA A 139 -6.72 9.24 16.95
C ALA A 139 -6.90 8.19 15.85
N PHE A 140 -7.06 8.61 14.60
CA PHE A 140 -7.14 7.71 13.44
C PHE A 140 -5.87 6.85 13.31
N ALA A 141 -4.69 7.44 13.47
CA ALA A 141 -3.40 6.74 13.36
C ALA A 141 -3.21 5.63 14.41
N PHE A 142 -3.86 5.72 15.57
CA PHE A 142 -3.88 4.64 16.56
C PHE A 142 -4.96 3.58 16.28
N LEU A 143 -6.19 4.03 16.00
CA LEU A 143 -7.37 3.16 15.97
C LEU A 143 -7.53 2.40 14.65
N TRP A 144 -7.22 3.04 13.52
CA TRP A 144 -7.46 2.43 12.21
C TRP A 144 -6.53 1.26 11.91
N PRO A 145 -5.21 1.32 12.21
CA PRO A 145 -4.35 0.16 11.99
C PRO A 145 -4.78 -1.07 12.79
N LEU A 146 -5.29 -0.90 14.01
CA LEU A 146 -5.79 -1.98 14.86
C LEU A 146 -6.95 -2.76 14.22
N LEU A 147 -7.89 -2.06 13.59
CA LEU A 147 -9.09 -2.68 13.03
C LEU A 147 -8.97 -3.04 11.55
N SER A 148 -8.13 -2.32 10.79
CA SER A 148 -8.02 -2.50 9.35
C SER A 148 -6.64 -3.02 8.94
N TYR A 149 -5.57 -2.28 9.22
CA TYR A 149 -4.25 -2.61 8.66
C TYR A 149 -3.67 -3.92 9.18
N TYR A 150 -3.58 -4.14 10.49
CA TYR A 150 -2.97 -5.37 11.03
C TYR A 150 -3.76 -6.63 10.65
N PRO A 151 -5.10 -6.65 10.73
CA PRO A 151 -5.88 -7.77 10.22
C PRO A 151 -5.72 -7.98 8.71
N MET A 152 -5.64 -6.90 7.92
CA MET A 152 -5.43 -7.03 6.47
C MET A 152 -4.05 -7.60 6.12
N ALA A 153 -2.99 -7.09 6.76
CA ALA A 153 -1.64 -7.61 6.59
C ALA A 153 -1.57 -9.09 6.97
N HIS A 154 -2.22 -9.48 8.08
CA HIS A 154 -2.32 -10.88 8.48
C HIS A 154 -3.07 -11.72 7.45
N MET A 155 -4.29 -11.33 7.07
CA MET A 155 -5.12 -12.06 6.12
C MET A 155 -4.39 -12.33 4.79
N VAL A 156 -3.53 -11.42 4.34
CA VAL A 156 -2.88 -11.50 3.02
C VAL A 156 -1.48 -12.10 3.09
N TRP A 157 -0.68 -11.76 4.11
CA TRP A 157 0.75 -12.08 4.14
C TRP A 157 1.16 -13.05 5.24
N TRP A 158 0.27 -13.39 6.19
CA TRP A 158 0.61 -14.38 7.21
C TRP A 158 0.52 -15.81 6.66
N TRP A 159 1.63 -16.51 6.78
CA TRP A 159 1.79 -17.95 6.61
C TRP A 159 3.14 -18.35 7.25
N PRO A 160 3.37 -19.63 7.58
CA PRO A 160 4.56 -20.09 8.32
C PRO A 160 5.85 -20.14 7.49
N GLY A 161 5.82 -19.76 6.21
CA GLY A 161 6.96 -19.80 5.31
C GLY A 161 7.10 -21.12 4.52
N PRO A 162 8.00 -21.14 3.52
CA PRO A 162 8.11 -22.23 2.54
C PRO A 162 8.48 -23.56 3.19
N ASP A 163 9.32 -23.52 4.23
CA ASP A 163 9.79 -24.71 4.95
C ASP A 163 8.66 -25.51 5.57
N ALA A 164 7.64 -24.84 6.11
CA ALA A 164 6.49 -25.50 6.73
C ALA A 164 5.68 -26.31 5.72
N ILE A 165 5.64 -25.90 4.45
CA ILE A 165 4.96 -26.63 3.37
C ILE A 165 5.89 -27.69 2.78
N ALA A 166 7.16 -27.35 2.55
CA ALA A 166 8.12 -28.26 1.92
C ALA A 166 8.44 -29.50 2.79
N LEU A 167 8.50 -29.32 4.12
CA LEU A 167 8.81 -30.41 5.05
C LEU A 167 7.61 -31.30 5.39
N ASP A 168 6.38 -30.80 5.26
CA ASP A 168 5.15 -31.56 5.45
C ASP A 168 4.07 -31.12 4.44
N PRO A 169 4.19 -31.52 3.16
CA PRO A 169 3.31 -31.05 2.09
C PRO A 169 1.86 -31.51 2.22
N THR A 170 1.57 -32.43 3.14
CA THR A 170 0.22 -32.96 3.39
C THR A 170 -0.46 -32.32 4.59
N ALA A 171 0.28 -31.59 5.43
CA ALA A 171 -0.28 -30.92 6.59
C ALA A 171 -1.16 -29.73 6.18
N PRO A 172 -2.26 -29.46 6.91
CA PRO A 172 -2.99 -28.21 6.76
C PRO A 172 -2.08 -27.01 7.03
N VAL A 173 -2.01 -26.09 6.08
CA VAL A 173 -1.23 -24.85 6.22
C VAL A 173 -2.03 -23.84 7.05
N LYS A 174 -1.45 -23.40 8.16
CA LYS A 174 -1.92 -22.22 8.89
C LYS A 174 -1.62 -20.97 8.07
N ALA A 175 -2.62 -20.15 7.78
CA ALA A 175 -2.43 -18.94 6.99
C ALA A 175 -3.60 -17.98 7.17
N GLY A 176 -3.34 -16.72 6.81
CA GLY A 176 -4.37 -15.70 6.69
C GLY A 176 -5.46 -16.07 5.66
N LEU A 177 -6.66 -15.53 5.86
CA LEU A 177 -7.84 -15.85 5.06
C LEU A 177 -7.63 -15.61 3.56
N ILE A 178 -7.09 -14.45 3.17
CA ILE A 178 -6.91 -14.09 1.76
C ILE A 178 -5.81 -14.92 1.13
N TRP A 179 -4.72 -15.18 1.86
CA TRP A 179 -3.67 -16.11 1.44
C TRP A 179 -4.27 -17.50 1.15
N SER A 180 -5.16 -18.00 2.02
CA SER A 180 -5.80 -19.31 1.87
C SER A 180 -6.69 -19.45 0.63
N PHE A 181 -7.11 -18.34 0.01
CA PHE A 181 -7.82 -18.36 -1.27
C PHE A 181 -6.91 -18.62 -2.47
N GLY A 182 -5.59 -18.51 -2.29
CA GLY A 182 -4.61 -18.47 -3.38
C GLY A 182 -4.48 -17.09 -4.02
N ALA A 183 -4.94 -16.02 -3.35
CA ALA A 183 -4.82 -14.66 -3.87
C ALA A 183 -3.36 -14.19 -3.75
N LEU A 184 -2.82 -13.69 -4.85
CA LEU A 184 -1.46 -13.16 -4.94
C LEU A 184 -1.46 -11.66 -4.66
N ASP A 185 -0.58 -11.25 -3.76
CA ASP A 185 -0.31 -9.84 -3.49
C ASP A 185 1.15 -9.63 -3.10
N PHE A 186 1.98 -9.36 -4.11
CA PHE A 186 3.43 -9.33 -3.96
C PHE A 186 3.92 -8.27 -2.97
N ALA A 187 3.42 -7.03 -3.10
CA ALA A 187 3.91 -5.90 -2.30
C ALA A 187 2.78 -5.05 -1.69
N GLY A 188 1.52 -5.49 -1.72
CA GLY A 188 0.43 -4.84 -0.97
C GLY A 188 -0.55 -4.04 -1.82
N GLY A 189 -0.92 -4.53 -2.99
CA GLY A 189 -2.05 -4.02 -3.74
C GLY A 189 -3.33 -4.01 -2.90
N THR A 190 -3.60 -5.11 -2.19
CA THR A 190 -4.73 -5.21 -1.26
C THR A 190 -4.42 -4.60 0.10
N VAL A 191 -3.29 -4.99 0.73
CA VAL A 191 -2.93 -4.59 2.10
C VAL A 191 -2.74 -3.09 2.25
N VAL A 192 -2.13 -2.45 1.25
CA VAL A 192 -1.81 -1.02 1.27
C VAL A 192 -2.83 -0.24 0.45
N HIS A 193 -2.92 -0.49 -0.86
CA HIS A 193 -3.59 0.46 -1.76
C HIS A 193 -5.12 0.38 -1.74
N ILE A 194 -5.70 -0.82 -1.89
CA ILE A 194 -7.15 -0.98 -1.79
C ILE A 194 -7.59 -0.64 -0.36
N ASN A 195 -6.89 -1.14 0.65
CA ASN A 195 -7.21 -0.88 2.05
C ASN A 195 -7.23 0.62 2.38
N ALA A 196 -6.15 1.35 2.06
CA ALA A 196 -6.10 2.80 2.28
C ALA A 196 -7.09 3.55 1.39
N GLY A 197 -7.21 3.20 0.11
CA GLY A 197 -8.12 3.88 -0.82
C GLY A 197 -9.59 3.78 -0.40
N ILE A 198 -10.03 2.61 0.08
CA ILE A 198 -11.38 2.42 0.60
C ILE A 198 -11.56 3.19 1.91
N ALA A 199 -10.58 3.15 2.82
CA ALA A 199 -10.62 3.95 4.05
C ALA A 199 -10.73 5.46 3.76
N ALA A 200 -10.00 5.93 2.75
CA ALA A 200 -10.00 7.32 2.33
C ALA A 200 -11.36 7.73 1.73
N LEU A 201 -11.99 6.87 0.93
CA LEU A 201 -13.35 7.08 0.45
C LEU A 201 -14.37 7.16 1.60
N VAL A 202 -14.35 6.19 2.51
CA VAL A 202 -15.27 6.17 3.67
C VAL A 202 -15.07 7.40 4.54
N GLY A 203 -13.82 7.75 4.83
CA GLY A 203 -13.46 8.95 5.58
C GLY A 203 -13.95 10.23 4.91
N ALA A 204 -13.73 10.39 3.60
CA ALA A 204 -14.20 11.55 2.84
C ALA A 204 -15.72 11.71 2.86
N ILE A 205 -16.47 10.60 2.77
CA ILE A 205 -17.94 10.60 2.82
C ILE A 205 -18.43 11.02 4.22
N ILE A 206 -17.87 10.45 5.30
CA ILE A 206 -18.29 10.73 6.68
C ILE A 206 -17.90 12.14 7.12
N LEU A 207 -16.72 12.61 6.71
CA LEU A 207 -16.19 13.96 6.98
C LEU A 207 -16.93 15.03 6.18
N GLY A 208 -17.34 14.71 4.96
CA GLY A 208 -18.01 15.62 4.04
C GLY A 208 -17.04 16.50 3.23
N LYS A 209 -17.64 17.35 2.38
CA LYS A 209 -16.94 18.19 1.40
C LYS A 209 -16.27 19.39 2.02
N ARG A 210 -15.10 19.79 1.52
CA ARG A 210 -14.46 21.08 1.85
C ARG A 210 -15.40 22.24 1.56
N GLN A 211 -15.27 23.31 2.33
CA GLN A 211 -15.92 24.57 1.99
C GLN A 211 -15.45 25.05 0.60
N GLY A 212 -16.40 25.50 -0.22
CA GLY A 212 -16.16 25.91 -1.61
C GLY A 212 -16.13 24.76 -2.63
N TYR A 213 -16.23 23.48 -2.22
CA TYR A 213 -16.10 22.35 -3.17
C TYR A 213 -17.15 22.41 -4.28
N GLY A 214 -16.68 22.44 -5.54
CA GLY A 214 -17.52 22.57 -6.74
C GLY A 214 -18.12 23.96 -6.96
N LYS A 215 -17.77 24.94 -6.13
CA LYS A 215 -18.20 26.35 -6.22
C LYS A 215 -17.04 27.30 -6.44
N GLU A 216 -15.87 26.99 -5.88
CA GLU A 216 -14.66 27.79 -5.93
C GLU A 216 -13.51 26.99 -6.56
N PRO A 217 -12.63 27.62 -7.36
CA PRO A 217 -11.40 26.99 -7.82
C PRO A 217 -10.50 26.61 -6.63
N MET A 218 -10.06 25.34 -6.59
CA MET A 218 -9.11 24.83 -5.60
C MET A 218 -7.86 24.27 -6.30
N PRO A 219 -7.07 25.10 -6.99
CA PRO A 219 -5.88 24.62 -7.69
C PRO A 219 -4.78 24.20 -6.68
N PRO A 220 -3.95 23.20 -7.02
CA PRO A 220 -2.70 22.90 -6.32
C PRO A 220 -1.85 24.16 -6.14
N HIS A 221 -1.29 24.40 -4.95
CA HIS A 221 -0.43 25.56 -4.75
C HIS A 221 0.95 25.39 -5.38
N SER A 222 1.46 24.15 -5.50
CA SER A 222 2.77 23.87 -6.09
C SER A 222 2.85 22.50 -6.75
N LEU A 223 2.59 22.47 -8.07
CA LEU A 223 2.80 21.27 -8.88
C LEU A 223 4.28 20.85 -8.96
N THR A 224 5.21 21.77 -8.73
CA THR A 224 6.64 21.46 -8.64
C THR A 224 6.92 20.57 -7.43
N LEU A 225 6.39 20.92 -6.25
CA LEU A 225 6.55 20.08 -5.06
C LEU A 225 5.83 18.74 -5.24
N THR A 226 4.65 18.73 -5.86
CA THR A 226 3.96 17.48 -6.21
C THR A 226 4.81 16.59 -7.10
N LEU A 227 5.47 17.12 -8.14
CA LEU A 227 6.33 16.34 -9.03
C LEU A 227 7.60 15.83 -8.33
N VAL A 228 8.19 16.63 -7.42
CA VAL A 228 9.29 16.16 -6.57
C VAL A 228 8.82 14.99 -5.69
N GLY A 229 7.66 15.14 -5.05
CA GLY A 229 7.05 14.07 -4.26
C GLY A 229 6.77 12.81 -5.08
N ALA A 230 6.21 12.93 -6.28
CA ALA A 230 5.98 11.81 -7.19
C ALA A 230 7.28 11.11 -7.62
N GLY A 231 8.36 11.87 -7.87
CA GLY A 231 9.68 11.32 -8.15
C GLY A 231 10.27 10.54 -6.96
N LEU A 232 10.14 11.07 -5.75
CA LEU A 232 10.57 10.39 -4.52
C LEU A 232 9.74 9.14 -4.23
N LEU A 233 8.42 9.20 -4.47
CA LEU A 233 7.54 8.03 -4.40
C LEU A 233 8.01 6.95 -5.38
N TRP A 234 8.33 7.31 -6.63
CA TRP A 234 8.82 6.35 -7.61
C TRP A 234 10.16 5.72 -7.19
N VAL A 235 11.14 6.53 -6.76
CA VAL A 235 12.43 6.02 -6.28
C VAL A 235 12.23 5.08 -5.08
N GLY A 236 11.44 5.50 -4.11
CA GLY A 236 11.20 4.69 -2.92
C GLY A 236 10.42 3.41 -3.21
N TRP A 237 9.58 3.40 -4.27
CA TRP A 237 8.82 2.23 -4.68
C TRP A 237 9.68 1.05 -5.16
N PHE A 238 10.95 1.28 -5.51
CA PHE A 238 11.88 0.18 -5.77
C PHE A 238 12.17 -0.62 -4.51
N GLY A 239 12.32 0.05 -3.36
CA GLY A 239 12.39 -0.64 -2.06
C GLY A 239 11.06 -1.29 -1.68
N PHE A 240 9.94 -0.67 -2.05
CA PHE A 240 8.60 -1.21 -1.79
C PHE A 240 8.34 -2.50 -2.56
N ASN A 241 8.46 -2.47 -3.89
CA ASN A 241 8.19 -3.63 -4.73
C ASN A 241 9.33 -4.65 -4.68
N ALA A 242 10.54 -4.28 -5.12
CA ALA A 242 11.63 -5.25 -5.22
C ALA A 242 12.14 -5.71 -3.83
N GLY A 243 11.97 -4.91 -2.78
CA GLY A 243 12.20 -5.34 -1.40
C GLY A 243 11.16 -6.34 -0.88
N SER A 244 9.94 -6.35 -1.42
CA SER A 244 8.92 -7.35 -1.04
C SER A 244 9.25 -8.77 -1.49
N ASN A 245 10.31 -8.95 -2.28
CA ASN A 245 10.90 -10.26 -2.56
C ASN A 245 11.69 -10.84 -1.38
N LEU A 246 12.04 -10.03 -0.36
CA LEU A 246 12.83 -10.40 0.83
C LEU A 246 14.26 -10.95 0.56
N GLU A 247 14.60 -11.22 -0.70
CA GLU A 247 15.82 -11.83 -1.18
C GLU A 247 16.37 -11.04 -2.38
N SER A 248 17.69 -11.05 -2.57
CA SER A 248 18.44 -10.34 -3.61
C SER A 248 18.64 -11.21 -4.85
N ASN A 249 17.55 -11.80 -5.35
CA ASN A 249 17.59 -12.79 -6.42
C ASN A 249 16.95 -12.28 -7.73
N SER A 250 16.71 -13.18 -8.70
CA SER A 250 16.13 -12.83 -10.00
C SER A 250 14.70 -12.29 -9.90
N TYR A 251 13.90 -12.70 -8.91
CA TYR A 251 12.54 -12.16 -8.70
C TYR A 251 12.57 -10.70 -8.23
N ALA A 252 13.53 -10.30 -7.38
CA ALA A 252 13.73 -8.89 -7.05
C ALA A 252 14.09 -8.07 -8.30
N SER A 253 14.89 -8.64 -9.21
CA SER A 253 15.23 -8.00 -10.48
C SER A 253 14.01 -7.86 -11.40
N LEU A 254 13.17 -8.90 -11.48
CA LEU A 254 11.90 -8.86 -12.20
C LEU A 254 10.96 -7.78 -11.64
N ALA A 255 10.79 -7.74 -10.32
CA ALA A 255 9.98 -6.73 -9.64
C ALA A 255 10.49 -5.31 -9.90
N MET A 256 11.80 -5.11 -9.94
CA MET A 256 12.40 -3.81 -10.28
C MET A 256 12.07 -3.40 -11.71
N VAL A 257 12.28 -4.27 -12.69
CA VAL A 257 11.97 -3.98 -14.11
C VAL A 257 10.48 -3.71 -14.30
N ASN A 258 9.62 -4.53 -13.73
CA ASN A 258 8.16 -4.36 -13.81
C ASN A 258 7.72 -3.02 -13.20
N THR A 259 8.32 -2.62 -12.09
CA THR A 259 8.06 -1.32 -11.45
C THR A 259 8.46 -0.15 -12.37
N PHE A 260 9.59 -0.25 -13.08
CA PHE A 260 9.96 0.76 -14.08
C PHE A 260 8.94 0.86 -15.22
N VAL A 261 8.68 -0.25 -15.89
CA VAL A 261 7.98 -0.24 -17.17
C VAL A 261 6.47 -0.03 -17.02
N ALA A 262 5.85 -0.55 -15.96
CA ALA A 262 4.44 -0.29 -15.68
C ALA A 262 4.20 1.19 -15.34
N THR A 263 5.08 1.79 -14.55
CA THR A 263 5.00 3.20 -14.16
C THR A 263 5.18 4.13 -15.35
N ALA A 264 6.19 3.87 -16.18
CA ALA A 264 6.42 4.63 -17.40
C ALA A 264 5.22 4.54 -18.35
N ALA A 265 4.68 3.33 -18.54
CA ALA A 265 3.50 3.10 -19.36
C ALA A 265 2.27 3.84 -18.84
N ALA A 266 2.03 3.82 -17.52
CA ALA A 266 0.90 4.52 -16.90
C ALA A 266 1.02 6.05 -16.99
N GLY A 267 2.22 6.61 -16.77
CA GLY A 267 2.47 8.03 -16.95
C GLY A 267 2.21 8.49 -18.39
N LEU A 268 2.72 7.74 -19.38
CA LEU A 268 2.47 8.00 -20.81
C LEU A 268 0.99 7.84 -21.17
N SER A 269 0.32 6.81 -20.64
CA SER A 269 -1.10 6.56 -20.87
C SER A 269 -1.96 7.72 -20.34
N TRP A 270 -1.66 8.22 -19.13
CA TRP A 270 -2.38 9.36 -18.56
C TRP A 270 -2.18 10.63 -19.41
N ILE A 271 -0.93 10.93 -19.77
CA ILE A 271 -0.59 12.04 -20.67
C ILE A 271 -1.38 11.94 -21.96
N LEU A 272 -1.41 10.77 -22.59
CA LEU A 272 -2.08 10.54 -23.86
C LEU A 272 -3.60 10.75 -23.74
N VAL A 273 -4.22 10.19 -22.69
CA VAL A 273 -5.67 10.35 -22.45
C VAL A 273 -6.01 11.83 -22.27
N GLU A 274 -5.26 12.58 -21.47
CA GLU A 274 -5.51 14.02 -21.31
C GLU A 274 -5.23 14.81 -22.60
N TRP A 275 -4.20 14.45 -23.35
CA TRP A 275 -3.90 15.12 -24.60
C TRP A 275 -5.04 14.93 -25.62
N VAL A 276 -5.61 13.74 -25.72
CA VAL A 276 -6.74 13.45 -26.61
C VAL A 276 -8.02 14.14 -26.15
N THR A 277 -8.35 14.01 -24.87
CA THR A 277 -9.66 14.43 -24.30
C THR A 277 -9.70 15.89 -23.87
N ARG A 278 -8.60 16.42 -23.32
CA ARG A 278 -8.46 17.78 -22.75
C ARG A 278 -7.55 18.69 -23.60
N LYS A 279 -6.99 18.18 -24.70
CA LYS A 279 -6.12 18.90 -25.66
C LYS A 279 -4.76 19.36 -25.13
N LYS A 280 -4.48 19.20 -23.84
CA LYS A 280 -3.21 19.56 -23.22
C LYS A 280 -2.81 18.50 -22.19
N PRO A 281 -1.57 17.98 -22.25
CA PRO A 281 -1.04 17.18 -21.14
C PRO A 281 -0.81 18.09 -19.93
N SER A 282 -0.98 17.54 -18.72
CA SER A 282 -0.78 18.29 -17.47
C SER A 282 0.28 17.65 -16.56
N ALA A 283 0.97 18.49 -15.79
CA ALA A 283 1.92 18.03 -14.76
C ALA A 283 1.22 17.20 -13.67
N LEU A 284 0.02 17.61 -13.28
CA LEU A 284 -0.82 16.86 -12.34
C LEU A 284 -1.14 15.47 -12.91
N GLY A 285 -1.58 15.40 -14.16
CA GLY A 285 -1.89 14.14 -14.82
C GLY A 285 -0.69 13.21 -14.94
N LEU A 286 0.49 13.74 -15.30
CA LEU A 286 1.73 12.95 -15.26
C LEU A 286 1.99 12.38 -13.86
N ALA A 287 1.90 13.21 -12.82
CA ALA A 287 2.14 12.78 -11.44
C ALA A 287 1.13 11.70 -11.00
N SER A 288 -0.16 11.89 -11.30
CA SER A 288 -1.21 10.90 -11.04
C SER A 288 -0.99 9.60 -11.82
N GLY A 289 -0.57 9.67 -13.08
CA GLY A 289 -0.28 8.50 -13.91
C GLY A 289 0.91 7.69 -13.41
N ILE A 290 1.97 8.36 -12.95
CA ILE A 290 3.11 7.71 -12.29
C ILE A 290 2.62 6.92 -11.07
N VAL A 291 1.89 7.57 -10.15
CA VAL A 291 1.41 6.90 -8.94
C VAL A 291 0.42 5.77 -9.26
N ALA A 292 -0.48 5.96 -10.23
CA ALA A 292 -1.43 4.92 -10.65
C ALA A 292 -0.72 3.67 -11.20
N GLY A 293 0.34 3.84 -12.00
CA GLY A 293 1.15 2.73 -12.49
C GLY A 293 1.85 1.98 -11.38
N LEU A 294 2.48 2.71 -10.47
CA LEU A 294 3.16 2.18 -9.28
C LEU A 294 2.19 1.35 -8.41
N VAL A 295 1.00 1.89 -8.16
CA VAL A 295 -0.07 1.20 -7.43
C VAL A 295 -0.50 -0.09 -8.15
N ALA A 296 -0.79 -0.01 -9.46
CA ALA A 296 -1.32 -1.17 -10.18
C ALA A 296 -0.32 -2.32 -10.29
N ILE A 297 0.97 -2.02 -10.44
CA ILE A 297 1.99 -3.06 -10.53
C ILE A 297 2.35 -3.68 -9.18
N THR A 298 2.10 -2.99 -8.07
CA THR A 298 2.44 -3.44 -6.70
C THR A 298 2.06 -4.90 -6.40
N PRO A 299 0.81 -5.36 -6.58
CA PRO A 299 0.46 -6.75 -6.31
C PRO A 299 1.06 -7.76 -7.31
N ALA A 300 1.49 -7.29 -8.48
CA ALA A 300 1.99 -8.12 -9.59
C ALA A 300 3.50 -8.01 -9.82
N ALA A 301 4.24 -7.21 -9.04
CA ALA A 301 5.58 -6.78 -9.44
C ALA A 301 6.55 -7.96 -9.63
N GLY A 302 6.59 -8.92 -8.71
CA GLY A 302 7.39 -10.15 -8.87
C GLY A 302 6.71 -11.28 -9.63
N PHE A 303 5.46 -11.11 -10.07
CA PHE A 303 4.67 -12.17 -10.71
C PHE A 303 4.45 -11.96 -12.20
N SER A 304 4.35 -10.70 -12.64
CA SER A 304 4.12 -10.33 -14.03
C SER A 304 5.34 -10.56 -14.90
N GLY A 305 5.13 -10.88 -16.17
CA GLY A 305 6.15 -10.63 -17.20
C GLY A 305 6.28 -9.12 -17.50
N PRO A 306 7.43 -8.63 -18.02
CA PRO A 306 7.61 -7.21 -18.34
C PRO A 306 6.56 -6.62 -19.29
N MET A 307 6.14 -7.39 -20.30
CA MET A 307 5.10 -6.92 -21.23
C MET A 307 3.71 -6.89 -20.58
N GLY A 308 3.40 -7.83 -19.69
CA GLY A 308 2.20 -7.79 -18.86
C GLY A 308 2.16 -6.55 -17.98
N ALA A 309 3.30 -6.16 -17.41
CA ALA A 309 3.45 -4.96 -16.58
C ALA A 309 3.21 -3.68 -17.39
N VAL A 310 3.75 -3.59 -18.62
CA VAL A 310 3.47 -2.48 -19.54
C VAL A 310 1.97 -2.37 -19.85
N ILE A 311 1.32 -3.49 -20.19
CA ILE A 311 -0.12 -3.51 -20.49
C ILE A 311 -0.94 -3.06 -19.29
N LEU A 312 -0.63 -3.58 -18.10
CA LEU A 312 -1.29 -3.20 -16.86
C LEU A 312 -1.16 -1.68 -16.59
N GLY A 313 0.05 -1.13 -16.79
CA GLY A 313 0.31 0.30 -16.72
C GLY A 313 -0.48 1.12 -17.75
N LEU A 314 -0.56 0.68 -19.00
CA LEU A 314 -1.36 1.36 -20.03
C LEU A 314 -2.85 1.39 -19.67
N VAL A 315 -3.37 0.32 -19.07
CA VAL A 315 -4.80 0.17 -18.76
C VAL A 315 -5.22 0.92 -17.50
N VAL A 316 -4.37 1.01 -16.47
CA VAL A 316 -4.78 1.60 -15.19
C VAL A 316 -5.11 3.10 -15.31
N SER A 317 -4.31 3.88 -16.04
CA SER A 317 -4.49 5.34 -16.10
C SER A 317 -5.85 5.78 -16.64
N PRO A 318 -6.35 5.27 -17.79
CA PRO A 318 -7.70 5.58 -18.26
C PRO A 318 -8.79 5.29 -17.23
N ILE A 319 -8.68 4.16 -16.51
CA ILE A 319 -9.65 3.77 -15.48
C ILE A 319 -9.60 4.74 -14.31
N CYS A 320 -8.42 5.01 -13.76
CA CYS A 320 -8.25 5.97 -12.67
C CYS A 320 -8.74 7.37 -13.05
N ILE A 321 -8.48 7.86 -14.28
CA ILE A 321 -8.99 9.15 -14.76
C ILE A 321 -10.52 9.21 -14.69
N VAL A 322 -11.21 8.15 -15.13
CA VAL A 322 -12.68 8.09 -15.09
C VAL A 322 -13.18 8.18 -13.65
N PHE A 323 -12.51 7.54 -12.69
CA PHE A 323 -12.90 7.62 -11.29
C PHE A 323 -12.62 9.01 -10.68
N CYS A 324 -11.42 9.55 -10.92
CA CYS A 324 -10.98 10.84 -10.38
C CYS A 324 -11.78 12.02 -10.94
N SER A 325 -12.26 11.93 -12.19
CA SER A 325 -12.87 13.07 -12.89
C SER A 325 -14.35 12.91 -13.27
N THR A 326 -14.83 11.70 -13.52
CA THR A 326 -16.22 11.48 -13.94
C THR A 326 -17.06 10.97 -12.78
N ILE A 327 -16.67 9.84 -12.17
CA ILE A 327 -17.45 9.18 -11.12
C ILE A 327 -17.48 10.03 -9.84
N LYS A 328 -16.33 10.57 -9.41
CA LYS A 328 -16.26 11.47 -8.25
C LYS A 328 -17.21 12.66 -8.37
N ASN A 329 -17.24 13.29 -9.55
CA ASN A 329 -18.10 14.44 -9.82
C ASN A 329 -19.58 14.04 -9.92
N ALA A 330 -19.90 12.88 -10.51
CA ALA A 330 -21.26 12.38 -10.61
C ALA A 330 -21.85 12.02 -9.23
N LEU A 331 -21.07 11.33 -8.39
CA LEU A 331 -21.47 10.92 -7.03
C LEU A 331 -21.26 12.04 -5.99
N LYS A 332 -20.57 13.12 -6.38
CA LYS A 332 -20.37 14.33 -5.59
C LYS A 332 -19.75 14.04 -4.22
N TYR A 333 -18.74 13.17 -4.13
CA TYR A 333 -17.90 13.05 -2.92
C TYR A 333 -16.60 13.84 -3.11
N ASP A 334 -16.04 14.38 -2.03
CA ASP A 334 -14.78 15.14 -2.06
C ASP A 334 -13.62 14.27 -1.58
N ASP A 335 -13.25 13.30 -2.41
CA ASP A 335 -11.93 12.67 -2.33
C ASP A 335 -10.89 13.68 -2.82
N SER A 336 -10.30 14.38 -1.85
CA SER A 336 -9.67 15.68 -2.08
C SER A 336 -8.46 15.62 -2.99
N LEU A 337 -7.60 14.62 -2.79
CA LEU A 337 -6.37 14.39 -3.57
C LEU A 337 -6.43 13.08 -4.37
N ASP A 338 -7.64 12.56 -4.61
CA ASP A 338 -7.88 11.33 -5.37
C ASP A 338 -7.22 10.08 -4.76
N ALA A 339 -7.13 9.98 -3.43
CA ALA A 339 -6.52 8.80 -2.81
C ALA A 339 -7.32 7.52 -3.08
N PHE A 340 -8.65 7.58 -3.10
CA PHE A 340 -9.47 6.46 -3.57
C PHE A 340 -9.35 6.27 -5.08
N GLY A 341 -9.43 7.35 -5.84
CA GLY A 341 -9.37 7.31 -7.31
C GLY A 341 -8.06 6.74 -7.87
N ILE A 342 -6.94 6.90 -7.16
CA ILE A 342 -5.63 6.37 -7.54
C ILE A 342 -5.31 5.07 -6.80
N HIS A 343 -5.28 5.07 -5.47
CA HIS A 343 -4.86 3.89 -4.70
C HIS A 343 -5.95 2.82 -4.64
N GLY A 344 -7.19 3.20 -4.34
CA GLY A 344 -8.31 2.27 -4.27
C GLY A 344 -8.56 1.60 -5.62
N ILE A 345 -8.78 2.40 -6.66
CA ILE A 345 -9.10 1.89 -8.00
C ILE A 345 -7.88 1.28 -8.69
N GLY A 346 -6.72 1.93 -8.63
CA GLY A 346 -5.49 1.37 -9.17
C GLY A 346 -5.13 0.04 -8.51
N GLY A 347 -5.34 -0.06 -7.19
CA GLY A 347 -5.12 -1.28 -6.42
C GLY A 347 -6.07 -2.39 -6.83
N ILE A 348 -7.37 -2.10 -7.05
CA ILE A 348 -8.36 -3.06 -7.55
C ILE A 348 -7.97 -3.57 -8.94
N VAL A 349 -7.63 -2.66 -9.86
CA VAL A 349 -7.19 -3.01 -11.22
C VAL A 349 -5.93 -3.86 -11.17
N GLY A 350 -4.95 -3.47 -10.36
CA GLY A 350 -3.70 -4.20 -10.16
C GLY A 350 -3.91 -5.60 -9.58
N ALA A 351 -4.70 -5.71 -8.51
CA ALA A 351 -4.95 -6.97 -7.83
C ALA A 351 -5.68 -7.96 -8.73
N ILE A 352 -6.71 -7.53 -9.46
CA ILE A 352 -7.40 -8.39 -10.45
C ILE A 352 -6.45 -8.72 -11.62
N GLY A 353 -5.74 -7.70 -12.12
CA GLY A 353 -4.77 -7.84 -13.21
C GLY A 353 -3.63 -8.80 -12.89
N THR A 354 -3.22 -8.91 -11.63
CA THR A 354 -2.21 -9.87 -11.15
C THR A 354 -2.58 -11.29 -11.54
N GLY A 355 -3.86 -11.65 -11.36
CA GLY A 355 -4.36 -12.98 -11.71
C GLY A 355 -4.30 -13.28 -13.20
N LEU A 356 -4.17 -12.25 -14.05
CA LEU A 356 -3.99 -12.37 -15.51
C LEU A 356 -2.50 -12.42 -15.90
N VAL A 357 -1.70 -11.48 -15.38
CA VAL A 357 -0.32 -11.28 -15.85
C VAL A 357 0.69 -12.25 -15.23
N VAL A 358 0.32 -12.98 -14.17
CA VAL A 358 1.12 -14.08 -13.63
C VAL A 358 1.16 -15.31 -14.54
N ASN A 359 0.27 -15.37 -15.55
CA ASN A 359 0.17 -16.48 -16.49
C ASN A 359 1.51 -16.76 -17.22
N PRO A 360 2.12 -17.94 -17.04
CA PRO A 360 3.37 -18.30 -17.71
C PRO A 360 3.30 -18.26 -19.24
N ALA A 361 2.13 -18.56 -19.83
CA ALA A 361 1.93 -18.51 -21.28
C ALA A 361 2.05 -17.08 -21.84
N TRP A 362 1.94 -16.05 -21.00
CA TRP A 362 2.10 -14.64 -21.36
C TRP A 362 3.43 -14.07 -20.86
N GLY A 363 4.34 -14.92 -20.38
CA GLY A 363 5.64 -14.55 -19.84
C GLY A 363 5.63 -14.16 -18.35
N GLY A 364 4.55 -14.44 -17.63
CA GLY A 364 4.50 -14.34 -16.17
C GLY A 364 5.39 -15.37 -15.47
N ALA A 365 5.72 -15.13 -14.20
CA ALA A 365 6.59 -15.99 -13.41
C ALA A 365 5.90 -17.30 -12.97
N GLY A 366 4.58 -17.38 -13.08
CA GLY A 366 3.80 -18.48 -12.53
C GLY A 366 3.66 -18.42 -11.01
N VAL A 367 3.13 -19.51 -10.44
CA VAL A 367 2.95 -19.67 -8.99
C VAL A 367 3.88 -20.79 -8.54
N VAL A 368 4.67 -20.54 -7.50
CA VAL A 368 5.59 -21.55 -6.96
C VAL A 368 4.80 -22.65 -6.25
N ASP A 369 5.08 -23.91 -6.57
CA ASP A 369 4.54 -25.06 -5.85
C ASP A 369 5.48 -25.48 -4.72
N TYR A 370 5.25 -24.96 -3.52
CA TYR A 370 6.08 -25.29 -2.36
C TYR A 370 6.01 -26.76 -1.92
N THR A 371 4.99 -27.51 -2.36
CA THR A 371 4.89 -28.95 -2.05
C THR A 371 5.89 -29.79 -2.84
N SER A 372 6.40 -29.24 -3.95
CA SER A 372 7.38 -29.90 -4.81
C SER A 372 8.84 -29.68 -4.38
N CYS A 373 9.10 -28.72 -3.47
CA CYS A 373 10.47 -28.34 -3.16
C CYS A 373 11.32 -29.50 -2.60
N ALA A 374 10.72 -30.51 -1.97
CA ALA A 374 11.44 -31.64 -1.39
C ALA A 374 11.43 -32.91 -2.26
N LYS A 375 10.88 -32.85 -3.48
CA LYS A 375 10.56 -34.02 -4.32
C LYS A 375 11.77 -34.91 -4.66
N ASP A 376 12.97 -34.33 -4.71
CA ASP A 376 14.24 -35.03 -4.97
C ASP A 376 15.23 -34.98 -3.78
N GLY A 377 14.77 -34.58 -2.59
CA GLY A 377 15.63 -34.33 -1.43
C GLY A 377 16.43 -33.02 -1.50
N ASP A 378 16.34 -32.29 -2.63
CA ASP A 378 16.86 -30.94 -2.81
C ASP A 378 15.76 -29.89 -2.63
N ILE A 379 15.59 -29.52 -1.36
CA ILE A 379 14.74 -28.43 -0.86
C ILE A 379 14.90 -27.11 -1.63
N SER A 380 16.04 -26.86 -2.28
CA SER A 380 16.39 -25.55 -2.85
C SER A 380 15.74 -25.24 -4.20
N THR A 381 15.04 -26.21 -4.81
CA THR A 381 14.37 -26.03 -6.10
C THR A 381 12.91 -26.45 -6.01
N CYS A 382 12.00 -25.59 -6.48
CA CYS A 382 10.56 -25.84 -6.46
C CYS A 382 10.01 -25.72 -7.89
N ASP A 383 9.10 -26.62 -8.26
CA ASP A 383 8.37 -26.57 -9.52
C ASP A 383 7.39 -25.38 -9.55
N THR A 384 6.99 -24.98 -10.76
CA THR A 384 5.86 -24.07 -10.95
C THR A 384 4.57 -24.87 -10.91
N ALA A 385 3.61 -24.44 -10.09
CA ALA A 385 2.27 -25.02 -10.03
C ALA A 385 1.56 -24.94 -11.39
N THR A 386 0.66 -25.89 -11.64
CA THR A 386 -0.19 -25.81 -12.84
C THR A 386 -1.07 -24.57 -12.75
N TYR A 387 -0.87 -23.66 -13.69
CA TYR A 387 -1.60 -22.39 -13.71
C TYR A 387 -2.98 -22.54 -14.37
N ASP A 388 -4.02 -22.11 -13.67
CA ASP A 388 -5.37 -21.96 -14.21
C ASP A 388 -5.87 -20.52 -14.05
N LEU A 389 -6.17 -19.89 -15.19
CA LEU A 389 -6.54 -18.47 -15.27
C LEU A 389 -7.81 -18.16 -14.45
N VAL A 390 -8.84 -19.01 -14.57
CA VAL A 390 -10.14 -18.76 -13.92
C VAL A 390 -9.99 -18.87 -12.41
N THR A 391 -9.32 -19.92 -11.93
CA THR A 391 -9.03 -20.14 -10.52
C THR A 391 -8.27 -18.95 -9.94
N GLN A 392 -7.23 -18.49 -10.62
CA GLN A 392 -6.42 -17.39 -10.11
C GLN A 392 -7.20 -16.06 -10.09
N VAL A 393 -7.93 -15.72 -11.15
CA VAL A 393 -8.75 -14.49 -11.18
C VAL A 393 -9.84 -14.52 -10.11
N VAL A 394 -10.48 -15.68 -9.89
CA VAL A 394 -11.47 -15.84 -8.81
C VAL A 394 -10.84 -15.66 -7.44
N ALA A 395 -9.62 -16.17 -7.21
CA ALA A 395 -8.89 -15.94 -5.97
C ALA A 395 -8.63 -14.44 -5.74
N GLN A 396 -8.14 -13.72 -6.77
CA GLN A 396 -7.96 -12.27 -6.69
C GLN A 396 -9.27 -11.53 -6.37
N LEU A 397 -10.37 -11.88 -7.04
CA LEU A 397 -11.69 -11.26 -6.81
C LEU A 397 -12.18 -11.46 -5.38
N LYS A 398 -11.99 -12.65 -4.80
CA LYS A 398 -12.30 -12.91 -3.38
C LYS A 398 -11.47 -12.03 -2.45
N GLY A 399 -10.15 -11.96 -2.68
CA GLY A 399 -9.25 -11.12 -1.90
C GLY A 399 -9.62 -9.64 -1.96
N VAL A 400 -9.89 -9.12 -3.16
CA VAL A 400 -10.36 -7.75 -3.37
C VAL A 400 -11.69 -7.50 -2.65
N GLY A 401 -12.67 -8.42 -2.78
CA GLY A 401 -13.97 -8.30 -2.14
C GLY A 401 -13.89 -8.24 -0.62
N VAL A 402 -13.10 -9.13 0.00
CA VAL A 402 -12.84 -9.11 1.45
C VAL A 402 -12.16 -7.81 1.86
N THR A 403 -11.16 -7.36 1.09
CA THR A 403 -10.43 -6.12 1.38
C THR A 403 -11.34 -4.90 1.39
N ILE A 404 -12.19 -4.76 0.38
CA ILE A 404 -13.15 -3.66 0.27
C ILE A 404 -14.12 -3.68 1.45
N LEU A 405 -14.74 -4.84 1.73
CA LEU A 405 -15.74 -4.94 2.77
C LEU A 405 -15.14 -4.68 4.16
N TRP A 406 -14.01 -5.31 4.46
CA TRP A 406 -13.34 -5.17 5.75
C TRP A 406 -12.88 -3.74 5.99
N SER A 407 -12.16 -3.14 5.03
CA SER A 407 -11.68 -1.76 5.15
C SER A 407 -12.83 -0.77 5.26
N ALA A 408 -13.91 -0.94 4.49
CA ALA A 408 -15.06 -0.04 4.59
C ALA A 408 -15.72 -0.09 5.98
N ILE A 409 -15.93 -1.29 6.53
CA ILE A 409 -16.54 -1.48 7.86
C ILE A 409 -15.62 -0.94 8.95
N ALA A 410 -14.34 -1.35 8.96
CA ALA A 410 -13.38 -0.91 9.97
C ALA A 410 -13.21 0.62 9.95
N SER A 411 -13.10 1.21 8.75
CA SER A 411 -12.99 2.66 8.59
C SER A 411 -14.24 3.39 9.05
N ALA A 412 -15.43 2.89 8.72
CA ALA A 412 -16.68 3.50 9.17
C ALA A 412 -16.76 3.51 10.70
N ILE A 413 -16.44 2.40 11.35
CA ILE A 413 -16.39 2.29 12.82
C ILE A 413 -15.43 3.35 13.39
N VAL A 414 -14.19 3.40 12.90
CA VAL A 414 -13.17 4.32 13.42
C VAL A 414 -13.58 5.78 13.23
N PHE A 415 -14.00 6.17 12.03
CA PHE A 415 -14.39 7.55 11.76
C PHE A 415 -15.62 7.96 12.56
N PHE A 416 -16.62 7.09 12.77
CA PHE A 416 -17.76 7.41 13.62
C PHE A 416 -17.38 7.52 15.11
N VAL A 417 -16.52 6.63 15.62
CA VAL A 417 -16.01 6.72 17.00
C VAL A 417 -15.30 8.06 17.21
N ILE A 418 -14.39 8.43 16.32
CA ILE A 418 -13.67 9.72 16.41
C ILE A 418 -14.65 10.90 16.28
N LYS A 419 -15.64 10.81 15.37
CA LYS A 419 -16.66 11.84 15.18
C LYS A 419 -17.46 12.11 16.45
N LEU A 420 -17.78 11.07 17.21
CA LEU A 420 -18.58 11.17 18.44
C LEU A 420 -17.77 11.65 19.64
N VAL A 421 -16.48 11.29 19.72
CA VAL A 421 -15.65 11.57 20.91
C VAL A 421 -14.82 12.86 20.78
N ILE A 422 -14.26 13.14 19.60
CA ILE A 422 -13.33 14.26 19.35
C ILE A 422 -13.93 15.28 18.36
N GLY A 423 -14.74 14.77 17.43
CA GLY A 423 -15.17 15.50 16.23
C GLY A 423 -14.12 15.42 15.13
N LEU A 424 -14.56 15.14 13.90
CA LEU A 424 -13.66 14.96 12.76
C LEU A 424 -13.21 16.28 12.12
N ARG A 425 -14.17 17.19 11.93
CA ARG A 425 -14.00 18.36 11.05
C ARG A 425 -13.61 19.61 11.82
N ALA A 426 -12.69 20.39 11.28
CA ALA A 426 -12.36 21.72 11.76
C ALA A 426 -13.58 22.66 11.67
N SER A 427 -13.55 23.78 12.39
CA SER A 427 -14.61 24.78 12.29
C SER A 427 -14.59 25.46 10.91
N PRO A 428 -15.72 26.05 10.47
CA PRO A 428 -15.76 26.90 9.28
C PRO A 428 -14.63 27.94 9.23
N ASP A 429 -14.42 28.66 10.34
CA ASP A 429 -13.42 29.72 10.42
C ASP A 429 -12.00 29.17 10.30
N SER A 430 -11.72 28.00 10.89
CA SER A 430 -10.42 27.32 10.76
C SER A 430 -10.17 26.82 9.34
N GLU A 431 -11.19 26.33 8.62
CA GLU A 431 -11.07 25.99 7.20
C GLU A 431 -10.80 27.23 6.33
N GLU A 432 -11.38 28.38 6.68
CA GLU A 432 -11.18 29.65 5.98
C GLU A 432 -9.78 30.24 6.25
N GLU A 433 -9.32 30.25 7.50
CA GLU A 433 -7.99 30.70 7.88
C GLU A 433 -6.88 29.79 7.33
N GLY A 434 -7.13 28.48 7.32
CA GLY A 434 -6.16 27.44 6.97
C GLY A 434 -5.62 26.70 8.20
N LEU A 435 -5.40 25.40 8.04
CA LEU A 435 -5.01 24.53 9.13
C LEU A 435 -3.55 24.70 9.56
N ASP A 436 -2.71 25.33 8.73
CA ASP A 436 -1.34 25.68 9.13
C ASP A 436 -1.36 26.61 10.37
N ILE A 437 -2.21 27.64 10.34
CA ILE A 437 -2.32 28.61 11.42
C ILE A 437 -3.23 28.07 12.53
N SER A 438 -4.42 27.60 12.16
CA SER A 438 -5.45 27.27 13.16
C SER A 438 -5.16 26.01 13.98
N GLU A 439 -4.44 25.02 13.43
CA GLU A 439 -4.07 23.79 14.16
C GLU A 439 -2.61 23.76 14.60
N HIS A 440 -1.72 24.52 13.97
CA HIS A 440 -0.27 24.48 14.26
C HIS A 440 0.35 25.82 14.64
N GLY A 441 -0.35 26.95 14.46
CA GLY A 441 0.18 28.27 14.79
C GLY A 441 1.34 28.73 13.90
N GLU A 442 1.55 28.06 12.77
CA GLU A 442 2.70 28.25 11.88
C GLU A 442 2.26 28.59 10.46
N ARG A 443 3.21 29.01 9.61
CA ARG A 443 2.98 29.24 8.18
C ARG A 443 4.02 28.48 7.39
N ALA A 444 3.58 27.75 6.36
CA ALA A 444 4.50 27.08 5.44
C ALA A 444 5.45 28.04 4.71
N TYR A 445 4.98 29.27 4.44
CA TYR A 445 5.70 30.26 3.64
C TYR A 445 5.66 31.63 4.32
N HIS A 446 6.82 32.27 4.38
CA HIS A 446 6.96 33.70 4.69
C HIS A 446 7.31 34.42 3.39
N SER A 447 6.48 35.38 3.00
CA SER A 447 6.68 36.21 1.81
C SER A 447 7.24 37.57 2.17
#